data_AF-A0A6P1DSQ8-F1
#
_entry.id   AF-A0A6P1DSQ8-F1
#
_cell.length_a   1.000
_cell.length_b   1.000
_cell.length_c   1.000
_cell.angle_alpha   90.00
_cell.angle_beta   90.00
_cell.angle_gamma   90.00
#
_symmetry.space_group_name_H-M   'P 1'
#
loop_
_entity.id
_entity.type
_entity.pdbx_description
1 polymer ?
#
loop_
_entity_poly.entity_id
_entity_poly.type
_entity_poly.pdbx_seq_one_letter_code
_entity_poly.pdbx_strand_id
1 'polypeptide(L)'
;MKTVAEAFKRKEKVEEDLYFAKRDRELLKASNSQQVRPWAGEPIVIVSGGQTGVDRAALEAAMALGLPVGGWCPKGRRAEDGAIDARYPLRETPSLDYAQRTAWNVRDADATLILYREALSGGTLLTAQLARRAGRPLLTRDLSAGFDEVSAARWLTTNHIDVLNCAGPRESGVPGIQAEALACLGRLFSAWRECLAVVD
;
A
#
# COMPACT_ATOMS: atom_id res chain seq x y z
N MET A 1 18.69 -9.63 -27.69
CA MET A 1 17.91 -8.38 -27.52
C MET A 1 17.28 -8.44 -26.14
N LYS A 2 17.53 -7.44 -25.27
CA LYS A 2 16.86 -7.39 -23.96
C LYS A 2 15.40 -7.01 -24.18
N THR A 3 14.47 -7.69 -23.52
CA THR A 3 13.04 -7.40 -23.68
C THR A 3 12.71 -6.05 -23.01
N VAL A 4 11.66 -5.38 -23.49
CA VAL A 4 11.18 -4.13 -22.90
C VAL A 4 10.91 -4.31 -21.39
N ALA A 5 10.36 -5.47 -21.00
CA ALA A 5 10.13 -5.84 -19.61
C ALA A 5 11.43 -5.91 -18.77
N GLU A 6 12.53 -6.43 -19.31
CA GLU A 6 13.82 -6.46 -18.62
C GLU A 6 14.42 -5.06 -18.45
N ALA A 7 14.22 -4.17 -19.42
CA ALA A 7 14.68 -2.78 -19.32
C ALA A 7 13.90 -2.01 -18.24
N PHE A 8 12.58 -2.23 -18.13
CA PHE A 8 11.75 -1.67 -17.06
C PHE A 8 12.19 -2.17 -15.67
N LYS A 9 12.35 -3.50 -15.48
CA LYS A 9 12.82 -4.08 -14.22
C LYS A 9 14.18 -3.51 -13.78
N ARG A 10 15.08 -3.26 -14.75
CA ARG A 10 16.42 -2.71 -14.46
C ARG A 10 16.38 -1.23 -14.07
N LYS A 11 15.49 -0.44 -14.68
CA LYS A 11 15.28 0.97 -14.34
C LYS A 11 14.68 1.12 -12.95
N GLU A 12 13.67 0.31 -12.62
CA GLU A 12 13.03 0.31 -11.30
C GLU A 12 14.02 -0.08 -10.18
N LYS A 13 14.84 -1.12 -10.39
CA LYS A 13 15.90 -1.50 -9.43
C LYS A 13 16.92 -0.38 -9.20
N VAL A 14 17.29 0.36 -10.25
CA VAL A 14 18.22 1.50 -10.13
C VAL A 14 17.56 2.64 -9.34
N GLU A 15 16.26 2.91 -9.55
CA GLU A 15 15.52 3.91 -8.77
C GLU A 15 15.40 3.50 -7.28
N GLU A 16 15.18 2.21 -6.99
CA GLU A 16 15.20 1.65 -5.62
C GLU A 16 16.56 1.80 -4.94
N ASP A 17 17.63 1.35 -5.61
CA ASP A 17 18.99 1.43 -5.08
C ASP A 17 19.40 2.90 -4.85
N LEU A 18 19.02 3.80 -5.76
CA LEU A 18 19.24 5.25 -5.62
C LEU A 18 18.40 5.86 -4.49
N TYR A 19 17.17 5.39 -4.27
CA TYR A 19 16.32 5.86 -3.19
C TYR A 19 16.95 5.52 -1.83
N PHE A 20 17.33 4.26 -1.61
CA PHE A 20 17.97 3.86 -0.36
C PHE A 20 19.33 4.54 -0.17
N ALA A 21 20.15 4.63 -1.22
CA ALA A 21 21.45 5.31 -1.16
C ALA A 21 21.35 6.81 -0.85
N LYS A 22 20.31 7.50 -1.36
CA LYS A 22 20.10 8.93 -1.07
C LYS A 22 19.47 9.19 0.31
N ARG A 23 18.64 8.28 0.82
CA ARG A 23 17.70 8.57 1.92
C ARG A 23 17.99 7.85 3.24
N ASP A 24 18.94 6.90 3.30
CA ASP A 24 19.31 6.22 4.55
C ASP A 24 19.75 7.20 5.66
N ARG A 25 20.26 8.39 5.30
CA ARG A 25 20.65 9.44 6.28
C ARG A 25 19.49 10.31 6.80
N GLU A 26 18.37 10.37 6.07
CA GLU A 26 17.20 11.22 6.39
C GLU A 26 16.04 10.41 6.97
N LEU A 27 15.81 9.18 6.50
CA LEU A 27 14.77 8.29 7.02
C LEU A 27 15.03 7.88 8.47
N LEU A 28 16.29 7.66 8.85
CA LEU A 28 16.71 7.41 10.24
C LEU A 28 16.54 8.62 11.17
N LYS A 29 16.42 9.84 10.63
CA LYS A 29 16.16 11.06 11.43
C LYS A 29 14.67 11.35 11.55
N ALA A 30 13.86 10.97 10.55
CA ALA A 30 12.42 11.16 10.54
C ALA A 30 11.64 10.13 11.39
N SER A 31 12.28 9.04 11.80
CA SER A 31 11.69 8.05 12.73
C SER A 31 11.46 8.60 14.15
N ASN A 32 11.90 9.82 14.45
CA ASN A 32 11.83 10.42 15.79
C ASN A 32 11.10 11.77 15.87
N SER A 33 10.42 12.22 14.81
CA SER A 33 9.50 13.35 14.94
C SER A 33 8.11 12.83 15.32
N GLN A 34 7.52 13.37 16.38
CA GLN A 34 6.08 13.28 16.66
C GLN A 34 5.31 13.93 15.48
N GLN A 35 5.23 13.24 14.36
CA GLN A 35 4.41 13.65 13.23
C GLN A 35 3.00 13.15 13.48
N VAL A 36 2.06 14.08 13.44
CA VAL A 36 0.63 13.80 13.54
C VAL A 36 0.26 12.83 12.42
N ARG A 37 -0.20 11.63 12.80
CA ARG A 37 -0.77 10.68 11.83
C ARG A 37 -2.11 11.26 11.38
N PRO A 38 -2.32 11.50 10.07
CA PRO A 38 -3.53 12.15 9.58
C PRO A 38 -4.84 11.43 9.91
N TRP A 39 -4.75 10.15 10.27
CA TRP A 39 -5.86 9.22 10.44
C TRP A 39 -5.96 8.64 11.87
N ALA A 40 -5.22 9.19 12.84
CA ALA A 40 -5.30 8.71 14.21
C ALA A 40 -6.65 9.09 14.85
N GLY A 41 -7.33 8.12 15.49
CA GLY A 41 -8.58 8.31 16.23
C GLY A 41 -9.86 7.82 15.53
N GLU A 42 -9.75 7.32 14.29
CA GLU A 42 -10.82 6.59 13.60
C GLU A 42 -10.68 5.07 13.88
N PRO A 43 -11.78 4.29 13.96
CA PRO A 43 -11.70 2.88 14.35
C PRO A 43 -10.94 2.01 13.35
N ILE A 44 -11.07 2.28 12.04
CA ILE A 44 -10.25 1.68 10.97
C ILE A 44 -10.12 2.66 9.82
N VAL A 45 -8.92 2.82 9.26
CA VAL A 45 -8.68 3.57 8.02
C VAL A 45 -7.83 2.77 7.04
N ILE A 46 -8.28 2.69 5.80
CA ILE A 46 -7.51 2.07 4.71
C ILE A 46 -6.75 3.15 3.95
N VAL A 47 -5.43 3.04 3.92
CA VAL A 47 -4.57 3.98 3.19
C VAL A 47 -3.88 3.32 2.02
N SER A 48 -3.74 4.05 0.91
CA SER A 48 -2.97 3.62 -0.25
C SER A 48 -2.50 4.82 -1.07
N GLY A 49 -1.61 4.60 -2.05
CA GLY A 49 -1.07 5.70 -2.86
C GLY A 49 -1.78 5.98 -4.18
N GLY A 50 -2.91 5.30 -4.45
CA GLY A 50 -3.82 5.62 -5.55
C GLY A 50 -3.35 5.22 -6.95
N GLN A 51 -2.26 4.46 -7.07
CA GLN A 51 -1.87 3.86 -8.34
C GLN A 51 -2.97 2.92 -8.87
N THR A 52 -3.02 2.67 -10.18
CA THR A 52 -3.82 1.55 -10.73
C THR A 52 -3.46 0.23 -10.05
N GLY A 53 -4.27 -0.81 -10.22
CA GLY A 53 -4.00 -2.11 -9.61
C GLY A 53 -4.42 -2.15 -8.15
N VAL A 54 -3.58 -2.72 -7.29
CA VAL A 54 -3.93 -3.01 -5.89
C VAL A 54 -4.24 -1.75 -5.08
N ASP A 55 -3.54 -0.65 -5.35
CA ASP A 55 -3.73 0.59 -4.61
C ASP A 55 -5.19 1.12 -4.75
N ARG A 56 -5.70 1.21 -5.98
CA ARG A 56 -7.11 1.59 -6.23
C ARG A 56 -8.10 0.54 -5.75
N ALA A 57 -7.79 -0.73 -5.93
CA ALA A 57 -8.64 -1.81 -5.43
C ALA A 57 -8.90 -1.69 -3.92
N ALA A 58 -7.87 -1.32 -3.14
CA ALA A 58 -8.01 -1.10 -1.70
C ALA A 58 -8.92 0.07 -1.36
N LEU A 59 -8.72 1.21 -2.03
CA LEU A 59 -9.56 2.39 -1.84
C LEU A 59 -11.02 2.10 -2.23
N GLU A 60 -11.23 1.46 -3.37
CA GLU A 60 -12.57 1.11 -3.88
C GLU A 60 -13.28 0.10 -2.96
N ALA A 61 -12.60 -0.96 -2.53
CA ALA A 61 -13.16 -1.95 -1.60
C ALA A 61 -13.61 -1.31 -0.28
N ALA A 62 -12.76 -0.46 0.29
CA ALA A 62 -13.04 0.22 1.54
C ALA A 62 -14.21 1.22 1.41
N MET A 63 -14.19 2.05 0.36
CA MET A 63 -15.28 2.99 0.07
C MET A 63 -16.62 2.27 -0.14
N ALA A 64 -16.64 1.13 -0.82
CA ALA A 64 -17.85 0.32 -1.03
C ALA A 64 -18.46 -0.20 0.27
N LEU A 65 -17.64 -0.39 1.32
CA LEU A 65 -18.08 -0.81 2.66
C LEU A 65 -18.30 0.36 3.62
N GLY A 66 -18.16 1.61 3.15
CA GLY A 66 -18.25 2.80 3.99
C GLY A 66 -17.11 2.96 4.99
N LEU A 67 -15.97 2.30 4.76
CA LEU A 67 -14.78 2.47 5.58
C LEU A 67 -14.05 3.78 5.20
N PRO A 68 -13.52 4.52 6.17
CA PRO A 68 -12.63 5.65 5.90
C PRO A 68 -11.45 5.26 5.03
N VAL A 69 -11.14 6.09 4.04
CA VAL A 69 -9.98 5.90 3.16
C VAL A 69 -9.09 7.13 3.13
N GLY A 70 -7.82 6.92 2.79
CA GLY A 70 -6.87 8.01 2.59
C GLY A 70 -5.56 7.51 1.97
N GLY A 71 -4.49 8.23 2.30
CA GLY A 71 -3.12 7.90 1.92
C GLY A 71 -2.40 9.05 1.23
N TRP A 72 -1.13 8.81 0.96
CA TRP A 72 -0.22 9.72 0.30
C TRP A 72 -0.05 9.35 -1.18
N CYS A 73 -0.25 10.31 -2.08
CA CYS A 73 0.01 10.19 -3.51
C CYS A 73 1.14 11.15 -3.95
N PRO A 74 1.75 10.97 -5.13
CA PRO A 74 2.75 11.91 -5.61
C PRO A 74 2.15 13.31 -5.82
N LYS A 75 3.00 14.33 -5.82
CA LYS A 75 2.64 15.67 -6.28
C LYS A 75 1.93 15.62 -7.64
N GLY A 76 0.92 16.46 -7.84
CA GLY A 76 0.06 16.45 -9.02
C GLY A 76 -0.82 15.20 -9.14
N ARG A 77 -0.98 14.43 -8.05
CA ARG A 77 -1.80 13.21 -7.98
C ARG A 77 -1.45 12.20 -9.08
N ARG A 78 -0.17 12.04 -9.40
CA ARG A 78 0.25 11.23 -10.55
C ARG A 78 0.01 9.73 -10.34
N ALA A 79 -0.58 9.07 -11.34
CA ALA A 79 -0.64 7.61 -11.53
C ALA A 79 -0.22 7.25 -12.98
N GLU A 80 -0.18 5.96 -13.32
CA GLU A 80 0.25 5.51 -14.65
C GLU A 80 -0.73 5.86 -15.78
N ASP A 81 -2.01 6.01 -15.44
CA ASP A 81 -3.12 6.32 -16.35
C ASP A 81 -3.54 7.79 -16.29
N GLY A 82 -2.75 8.64 -15.64
CA GLY A 82 -3.00 10.08 -15.51
C GLY A 82 -3.14 10.53 -14.06
N ALA A 83 -3.85 11.64 -13.86
CA ALA A 83 -4.11 12.15 -12.53
C ALA A 83 -5.13 11.27 -11.79
N ILE A 84 -4.86 10.95 -10.53
CA ILE A 84 -5.75 10.19 -9.66
C ILE A 84 -7.02 10.99 -9.42
N ASP A 85 -8.16 10.36 -9.69
CA ASP A 85 -9.49 10.95 -9.55
C ASP A 85 -9.70 11.61 -8.17
N ALA A 86 -10.37 12.76 -8.13
CA ALA A 86 -10.63 13.52 -6.91
C ALA A 86 -11.54 12.80 -5.91
N ARG A 87 -12.28 11.76 -6.36
CA ARG A 87 -13.10 10.89 -5.48
C ARG A 87 -12.29 10.20 -4.39
N TYR A 88 -10.99 10.00 -4.62
CA TYR A 88 -10.09 9.43 -3.61
C TYR A 88 -9.49 10.54 -2.75
N PRO A 89 -9.74 10.57 -1.42
CA PRO A 89 -9.28 11.63 -0.52
C PRO A 89 -7.79 11.49 -0.15
N LEU A 90 -6.92 11.46 -1.16
CA LEU A 90 -5.47 11.33 -1.01
C LEU A 90 -4.80 12.69 -0.82
N ARG A 91 -3.73 12.69 -0.02
CA ARG A 91 -2.87 13.86 0.21
C ARG A 91 -1.64 13.78 -0.69
N GLU A 92 -1.25 14.90 -1.30
CA GLU A 92 -0.03 14.95 -2.10
C GLU A 92 1.22 15.00 -1.21
N THR A 93 2.25 14.25 -1.58
CA THR A 93 3.61 14.49 -1.11
C THR A 93 4.22 15.69 -1.84
N PRO A 94 5.31 16.30 -1.33
CA PRO A 94 5.97 17.41 -2.03
C PRO A 94 6.73 16.99 -3.31
N SER A 95 6.90 15.68 -3.56
CA SER A 95 7.65 15.15 -4.71
C SER A 95 6.77 14.44 -5.72
N LEU A 96 7.18 14.46 -6.98
CA LEU A 96 6.63 13.64 -8.07
C LEU A 96 7.08 12.17 -7.99
N ASP A 97 8.02 11.86 -7.10
CA ASP A 97 8.62 10.53 -6.94
C ASP A 97 7.69 9.57 -6.19
N TYR A 98 7.42 8.41 -6.80
CA TYR A 98 6.64 7.34 -6.20
C TYR A 98 7.29 6.78 -4.92
N ALA A 99 8.61 6.79 -4.81
CA ALA A 99 9.28 6.24 -3.64
C ALA A 99 8.95 7.05 -2.36
N GLN A 100 8.80 8.38 -2.48
CA GLN A 100 8.43 9.22 -1.32
C GLN A 100 7.03 8.90 -0.82
N ARG A 101 6.03 8.81 -1.71
CA ARG A 101 4.67 8.47 -1.30
C ARG A 101 4.59 7.06 -0.72
N THR A 102 5.34 6.11 -1.26
CA THR A 102 5.40 4.74 -0.72
C THR A 102 5.93 4.75 0.70
N ALA A 103 7.03 5.46 0.95
CA ALA A 103 7.60 5.57 2.29
C ALA A 103 6.67 6.28 3.29
N TRP A 104 5.94 7.30 2.87
CA TRP A 104 5.00 8.00 3.75
C TRP A 104 3.77 7.16 4.10
N ASN A 105 3.23 6.38 3.15
CA ASN A 105 2.17 5.42 3.44
C ASN A 105 2.61 4.33 4.42
N VAL A 106 3.85 3.82 4.29
CA VAL A 106 4.41 2.86 5.27
C VAL A 106 4.65 3.51 6.63
N ARG A 107 5.19 4.73 6.66
CA ARG A 107 5.52 5.46 7.90
C ARG A 107 4.27 5.71 8.76
N ASP A 108 3.19 6.15 8.11
CA ASP A 108 1.99 6.65 8.78
C ASP A 108 0.91 5.58 9.01
N ALA A 109 1.18 4.34 8.62
CA ALA A 109 0.32 3.19 8.89
C ALA A 109 0.82 2.35 10.07
N ASP A 110 -0.09 1.63 10.72
CA ASP A 110 0.25 0.64 11.75
C ASP A 110 0.79 -0.64 11.14
N ALA A 111 0.23 -1.04 9.99
CA ALA A 111 0.62 -2.23 9.25
C ALA A 111 0.62 -1.98 7.75
N THR A 112 1.31 -2.85 7.02
CA THR A 112 1.20 -2.93 5.56
C THR A 112 0.74 -4.32 5.11
N LEU A 113 -0.31 -4.36 4.30
CA LEU A 113 -0.74 -5.52 3.53
C LEU A 113 -0.30 -5.36 2.07
N ILE A 114 0.42 -6.35 1.55
CA ILE A 114 0.80 -6.42 0.14
C ILE A 114 0.10 -7.59 -0.54
N LEU A 115 -0.66 -7.28 -1.59
CA LEU A 115 -1.18 -8.28 -2.52
C LEU A 115 -0.33 -8.27 -3.80
N TYR A 116 0.02 -9.45 -4.30
CA TYR A 116 0.84 -9.60 -5.50
C TYR A 116 0.55 -10.92 -6.21
N ARG A 117 1.19 -11.14 -7.36
CA ARG A 117 1.24 -12.45 -8.02
C ARG A 117 2.70 -12.88 -8.20
N GLU A 118 2.99 -14.13 -7.87
CA GLU A 118 4.28 -14.81 -8.03
C GLU A 118 5.44 -14.19 -7.22
N ALA A 119 5.89 -12.98 -7.58
CA ALA A 119 7.06 -12.35 -6.98
C ALA A 119 6.88 -10.84 -6.77
N LEU A 120 7.41 -10.36 -5.64
CA LEU A 120 7.51 -8.94 -5.36
C LEU A 120 8.58 -8.31 -6.27
N SER A 121 8.22 -7.22 -6.93
CA SER A 121 9.15 -6.44 -7.76
C SER A 121 8.78 -4.95 -7.75
N GLY A 122 9.72 -4.10 -8.15
CA GLY A 122 9.51 -2.66 -8.28
C GLY A 122 9.00 -2.01 -6.99
N GLY A 123 8.09 -1.04 -7.15
CA GLY A 123 7.45 -0.35 -6.02
C GLY A 123 6.84 -1.26 -4.95
N THR A 124 6.37 -2.45 -5.33
CA THR A 124 5.85 -3.46 -4.39
C THR A 124 6.96 -4.04 -3.50
N LEU A 125 8.12 -4.36 -4.09
CA LEU A 125 9.29 -4.82 -3.33
C LEU A 125 9.83 -3.71 -2.43
N LEU A 126 9.92 -2.48 -2.94
CA LEU A 126 10.29 -1.30 -2.16
C LEU A 126 9.40 -1.14 -0.92
N THR A 127 8.09 -1.30 -1.07
CA THR A 127 7.12 -1.20 0.03
C THR A 127 7.43 -2.24 1.11
N ALA A 128 7.67 -3.50 0.74
CA ALA A 128 8.01 -4.57 1.67
C ALA A 128 9.33 -4.27 2.43
N GLN A 129 10.34 -3.75 1.72
CA GLN A 129 11.62 -3.39 2.32
C GLN A 129 11.48 -2.21 3.30
N LEU A 130 10.68 -1.20 2.96
CA LEU A 130 10.39 -0.06 3.82
C LEU A 130 9.66 -0.50 5.10
N ALA A 131 8.64 -1.34 4.99
CA ALA A 131 7.89 -1.82 6.15
C ALA A 131 8.78 -2.61 7.11
N ARG A 132 9.62 -3.52 6.57
CA ARG A 132 10.61 -4.27 7.37
C ARG A 132 11.61 -3.35 8.06
N ARG A 133 12.18 -2.37 7.34
CA ARG A 133 13.15 -1.42 7.91
C ARG A 133 12.52 -0.51 8.99
N ALA A 134 11.25 -0.18 8.84
CA ALA A 134 10.51 0.62 9.83
C ALA A 134 10.06 -0.20 11.05
N GLY A 135 10.30 -1.52 11.08
CA GLY A 135 9.81 -2.40 12.15
C GLY A 135 8.28 -2.50 12.20
N ARG A 136 7.59 -2.26 11.08
CA ARG A 136 6.13 -2.31 11.00
C ARG A 136 5.65 -3.72 10.63
N PRO A 137 4.55 -4.22 11.24
CA PRO A 137 3.89 -5.44 10.79
C PRO A 137 3.65 -5.43 9.28
N LEU A 138 4.07 -6.50 8.62
CA LEU A 138 3.98 -6.69 7.19
C LEU A 138 3.32 -8.04 6.88
N LEU A 139 2.21 -8.01 6.18
CA LEU A 139 1.55 -9.19 5.63
C LEU A 139 1.67 -9.19 4.11
N THR A 140 2.24 -10.24 3.53
CA THR A 140 2.33 -10.41 2.08
C THR A 140 1.50 -11.62 1.64
N ARG A 141 0.71 -11.47 0.58
CA ARG A 141 -0.15 -12.53 0.02
C ARG A 141 -0.02 -12.61 -1.49
N ASP A 142 0.37 -13.79 -1.96
CA ASP A 142 0.39 -14.14 -3.38
C ASP A 142 -0.99 -14.64 -3.79
N LEU A 143 -1.68 -13.86 -4.63
CA LEU A 143 -3.03 -14.18 -5.08
C LEU A 143 -3.04 -15.41 -6.02
N SER A 144 -1.90 -15.78 -6.62
CA SER A 144 -1.81 -17.01 -7.42
C SER A 144 -1.93 -18.29 -6.58
N ALA A 145 -1.66 -18.20 -5.27
CA ALA A 145 -1.79 -19.29 -4.32
C ALA A 145 -3.15 -19.29 -3.59
N GLY A 146 -4.06 -18.41 -3.99
CA GLY A 146 -5.31 -18.14 -3.29
C GLY A 146 -5.14 -17.13 -2.15
N PHE A 147 -6.28 -16.66 -1.64
CA PHE A 147 -6.33 -15.65 -0.60
C PHE A 147 -7.26 -16.12 0.53
N ASP A 148 -6.71 -16.26 1.72
CA ASP A 148 -7.45 -16.60 2.94
C ASP A 148 -7.78 -15.32 3.71
N GLU A 149 -8.95 -14.77 3.45
CA GLU A 149 -9.46 -13.56 4.12
C GLU A 149 -9.60 -13.72 5.63
N VAL A 150 -9.92 -14.92 6.14
CA VAL A 150 -10.15 -15.16 7.56
C VAL A 150 -8.83 -15.09 8.33
N SER A 151 -7.79 -15.74 7.80
CA SER A 151 -6.44 -15.66 8.35
C SER A 151 -5.89 -14.23 8.32
N ALA A 152 -6.12 -13.50 7.22
CA ALA A 152 -5.72 -12.11 7.11
C ALA A 152 -6.49 -11.19 8.08
N ALA A 153 -7.80 -11.37 8.24
CA ALA A 153 -8.62 -10.62 9.20
C ALA A 153 -8.14 -10.85 10.64
N ARG A 154 -7.86 -12.11 11.03
CA ARG A 154 -7.28 -12.42 12.34
C ARG A 154 -5.94 -11.73 12.56
N TRP A 155 -5.07 -11.73 11.55
CA TRP A 155 -3.80 -11.01 11.64
C TRP A 155 -4.01 -9.51 11.91
N LEU A 156 -4.97 -8.88 11.24
CA LEU A 156 -5.29 -7.46 11.46
C LEU A 156 -5.79 -7.22 12.89
N THR A 157 -6.73 -8.03 13.37
CA THR A 157 -7.27 -7.90 14.74
C THR A 157 -6.22 -8.15 15.82
N THR A 158 -5.41 -9.20 15.69
CA THR A 158 -4.36 -9.55 16.67
C THR A 158 -3.26 -8.51 16.75
N ASN A 159 -2.99 -7.77 15.68
CA ASN A 159 -1.99 -6.70 15.68
C ASN A 159 -2.56 -5.33 16.09
N HIS A 160 -3.85 -5.24 16.44
CA HIS A 160 -4.52 -3.98 16.82
C HIS A 160 -4.30 -2.88 15.77
N ILE A 161 -4.56 -3.21 14.51
CA ILE A 161 -4.33 -2.29 13.39
C ILE A 161 -5.51 -1.32 13.28
N ASP A 162 -5.24 -0.01 13.38
CA ASP A 162 -6.24 1.01 13.08
C ASP A 162 -6.02 1.57 11.67
N VAL A 163 -4.76 1.83 11.29
CA VAL A 163 -4.40 2.34 9.96
C VAL A 163 -3.69 1.26 9.14
N LEU A 164 -4.36 0.72 8.13
CA LEU A 164 -3.80 -0.31 7.24
C LEU A 164 -3.36 0.29 5.90
N ASN A 165 -2.06 0.23 5.60
CA ASN A 165 -1.56 0.50 4.26
C ASN A 165 -1.75 -0.73 3.36
N CYS A 166 -2.43 -0.55 2.24
CA CYS A 166 -2.58 -1.58 1.20
C CYS A 166 -1.75 -1.20 -0.03
N ALA A 167 -0.93 -2.14 -0.50
CA ALA A 167 -0.05 -1.94 -1.64
C ALA A 167 0.04 -3.19 -2.53
N GLY A 168 0.48 -2.98 -3.77
CA GLY A 168 0.71 -4.07 -4.71
C GLY A 168 1.13 -3.55 -6.08
N PRO A 169 1.26 -4.44 -7.08
CA PRO A 169 1.64 -4.03 -8.42
C PRO A 169 0.54 -3.16 -9.07
N ARG A 170 0.99 -2.29 -9.96
CA ARG A 170 0.14 -1.51 -10.86
C ARG A 170 -0.46 -2.39 -11.96
N GLU A 171 -1.59 -1.95 -12.51
CA GLU A 171 -2.36 -2.72 -13.49
C GLU A 171 -1.52 -3.06 -14.74
N SER A 172 -0.71 -2.12 -15.25
CA SER A 172 0.17 -2.40 -16.38
C SER A 172 1.26 -3.44 -16.07
N GLY A 173 1.59 -3.66 -14.80
CA GLY A 173 2.62 -4.61 -14.36
C GLY A 173 2.07 -6.02 -14.19
N VAL A 174 0.82 -6.14 -13.73
CA VAL A 174 0.10 -7.41 -13.60
C VAL A 174 -1.34 -7.18 -14.06
N PRO A 175 -1.65 -7.39 -15.35
CA PRO A 175 -2.99 -7.20 -15.88
C PRO A 175 -4.03 -8.07 -15.16
N GLY A 176 -5.17 -7.47 -14.82
CA GLY A 176 -6.25 -8.09 -14.05
C GLY A 176 -6.12 -7.98 -12.54
N ILE A 177 -4.98 -7.48 -12.01
CA ILE A 177 -4.73 -7.47 -10.57
C ILE A 177 -5.69 -6.54 -9.82
N GLN A 178 -6.12 -5.42 -10.41
CA GLN A 178 -7.06 -4.52 -9.75
C GLN A 178 -8.38 -5.23 -9.41
N ALA A 179 -8.97 -5.92 -10.39
CA ALA A 179 -10.25 -6.61 -10.21
C ALA A 179 -10.14 -7.76 -9.19
N GLU A 180 -9.06 -8.53 -9.26
CA GLU A 180 -8.82 -9.64 -8.33
C GLU A 180 -8.57 -9.13 -6.90
N ALA A 181 -7.74 -8.10 -6.74
CA ALA A 181 -7.49 -7.47 -5.45
C ALA A 181 -8.75 -6.85 -4.87
N LEU A 182 -9.60 -6.21 -5.70
CA LEU A 182 -10.87 -5.61 -5.26
C LEU A 182 -11.78 -6.66 -4.63
N ALA A 183 -11.91 -7.82 -5.29
CA ALA A 183 -12.71 -8.93 -4.77
C ALA A 183 -12.14 -9.49 -3.45
N CYS A 184 -10.81 -9.68 -3.37
CA CYS A 184 -10.16 -10.21 -2.16
C CYS A 184 -10.24 -9.23 -0.99
N LEU A 185 -9.95 -7.95 -1.23
CA LEU A 185 -9.97 -6.90 -0.21
C LEU A 185 -11.40 -6.61 0.28
N GLY A 186 -12.41 -6.68 -0.61
CA GLY A 186 -13.81 -6.58 -0.19
C GLY A 186 -14.20 -7.67 0.82
N ARG A 187 -13.84 -8.93 0.56
CA ARG A 187 -14.09 -10.03 1.51
C ARG A 187 -13.28 -9.86 2.80
N LEU A 188 -12.01 -9.49 2.70
CA LEU A 188 -11.16 -9.22 3.87
C LEU A 188 -11.76 -8.14 4.76
N PHE A 189 -12.10 -6.99 4.20
CA PHE A 189 -12.59 -5.86 4.98
C PHE A 189 -13.96 -6.14 5.61
N SER A 190 -14.82 -6.92 4.94
CA SER A 190 -16.06 -7.43 5.55
C SER A 190 -15.76 -8.32 6.75
N ALA A 191 -14.92 -9.35 6.58
CA ALA A 191 -14.57 -10.28 7.64
C ALA A 191 -13.86 -9.58 8.81
N TRP A 192 -13.03 -8.57 8.53
CA TRP A 192 -12.34 -7.81 9.55
C TRP A 192 -13.30 -6.96 10.40
N ARG A 193 -14.28 -6.30 9.78
CA ARG A 193 -15.34 -5.56 10.50
C ARG A 193 -16.15 -6.49 11.41
N GLU A 194 -16.52 -7.67 10.92
CA GLU A 194 -17.22 -8.67 11.71
C GLU A 194 -16.38 -9.12 12.92
N CYS A 195 -15.07 -9.32 12.73
CA CYS A 195 -14.18 -9.67 13.83
C CYS A 195 -14.15 -8.59 14.91
N LEU A 196 -14.14 -7.31 14.54
CA LEU A 196 -14.11 -6.20 15.51
C LEU A 196 -15.44 -6.04 16.26
N ALA A 197 -16.57 -6.26 15.59
CA ALA A 197 -17.90 -6.19 16.20
C ALA A 197 -18.15 -7.28 17.27
N VAL A 198 -17.28 -8.29 17.37
CA VAL A 198 -17.34 -9.36 18.38
C VAL A 198 -16.48 -9.04 19.61
N VAL A 199 -15.59 -8.05 19.53
CA VAL A 199 -14.66 -7.70 20.62
C VAL A 199 -15.18 -6.54 21.50
N ASP A 200 -16.17 -5.79 21.00
CA ASP A 200 -16.91 -4.75 21.72
C ASP A 200 -18.15 -5.29 22.45
#